data_AF-A0A2Z5TRC5-F1
#
_entry.id   AF-A0A2Z5TRC5-F1
#
_cell.length_a   1.000
_cell.length_b   1.000
_cell.length_c   1.000
_cell.angle_alpha   90.00
_cell.angle_beta   90.00
_cell.angle_gamma   90.00
#
_symmetry.space_group_name_H-M   'P 1'
#
loop_
_entity.id
_entity.type
_entity.pdbx_description
1 polymer ?
#
loop_
_entity_poly.entity_id
_entity_poly.type
_entity_poly.pdbx_seq_one_letter_code
_entity_poly.pdbx_strand_id
1 'polypeptide(L)'
;MKLKEGILLHHDRDDEYIGITMGDLAETFNGMIRYNATTHFILEKLQSDISKEELVGILCKEYTVSPQEAAEDLGKLLQELDEIGLLENYSN
;
A
#
# COMPACT_ATOMS: atom_id res chain seq x y z
N MET A 1 -3.73 -8.01 7.38
CA MET A 1 -2.44 -7.54 6.82
C MET A 1 -2.37 -6.05 7.04
N LYS A 2 -1.19 -5.53 7.38
CA LYS A 2 -1.01 -4.10 7.66
C LYS A 2 0.36 -3.60 7.19
N LEU A 3 0.50 -2.30 7.04
CA LEU A 3 1.78 -1.63 6.86
C LEU A 3 2.58 -1.70 8.16
N LYS A 4 3.91 -1.80 8.02
CA LYS A 4 4.82 -1.64 9.14
C LYS A 4 4.75 -0.24 9.73
N GLU A 5 5.01 -0.18 11.03
CA GLU A 5 5.16 1.10 11.73
C GLU A 5 6.40 1.85 11.20
N GLY A 6 6.31 3.17 11.11
CA GLY A 6 7.38 4.01 10.55
C GLY A 6 7.20 4.39 9.08
N ILE A 7 6.01 4.19 8.51
CA ILE A 7 5.64 4.69 7.18
C ILE A 7 4.68 5.87 7.34
N LEU A 8 5.04 7.02 6.78
CA LEU A 8 4.23 8.23 6.81
C LEU A 8 3.77 8.55 5.38
N LEU A 9 2.47 8.41 5.12
CA LEU A 9 1.89 8.75 3.82
C LEU A 9 1.69 10.26 3.76
N HIS A 10 2.36 10.92 2.83
CA HIS A 10 2.17 12.33 2.49
C HIS A 10 1.47 12.41 1.14
N HIS A 11 0.45 13.25 1.05
CA HIS A 11 -0.12 13.68 -0.23
C HIS A 11 -0.11 15.20 -0.27
N ASP A 12 0.31 15.77 -1.40
CA ASP A 12 0.26 17.22 -1.62
C ASP A 12 -0.85 17.60 -2.62
N ARG A 13 -1.12 18.90 -2.77
CA ARG A 13 -2.20 19.40 -3.64
C ARG A 13 -1.93 19.21 -5.13
N ASP A 14 -0.71 18.82 -5.50
CA ASP A 14 -0.24 18.64 -6.88
C ASP A 14 -0.32 17.17 -7.38
N ASP A 15 -1.18 16.33 -6.78
CA ASP A 15 -1.29 14.89 -7.08
C ASP A 15 0.01 14.09 -6.87
N GLU A 16 0.93 14.62 -6.06
CA GLU A 16 2.11 13.90 -5.61
C GLU A 16 1.79 13.07 -4.37
N TYR A 17 1.87 11.74 -4.52
CA TYR A 17 1.73 10.79 -3.43
C TYR A 17 3.09 10.20 -3.06
N ILE A 18 3.53 10.46 -1.81
CA ILE A 18 4.86 10.10 -1.33
C ILE A 18 4.74 9.40 0.04
N GLY A 19 5.33 8.22 0.17
CA GLY A 19 5.46 7.50 1.43
C GLY A 19 6.86 7.70 1.99
N ILE A 20 6.95 8.23 3.20
CA ILE A 20 8.22 8.48 3.87
C ILE A 20 8.47 7.33 4.85
N THR A 21 9.58 6.62 4.68
CA THR A 21 10.01 5.57 5.61
C THR A 21 10.91 6.17 6.69
N MET A 22 10.71 5.77 7.94
CA MET A 22 11.42 6.26 9.12
C MET A 22 12.02 5.09 9.91
N GLY A 23 13.08 5.34 10.68
CA GLY A 23 13.74 4.32 11.50
C GLY A 23 14.47 3.26 10.65
N ASP A 24 14.41 1.99 11.06
CA ASP A 24 15.06 0.88 10.36
C ASP A 24 14.58 0.70 8.91
N LEU A 25 13.34 1.12 8.61
CA LEU A 25 12.80 1.14 7.26
C LEU A 25 13.45 2.22 6.38
N ALA A 26 13.94 3.30 6.95
CA ALA A 26 14.68 4.35 6.21
C ALA A 26 16.09 3.89 5.82
N GLU A 27 16.68 2.96 6.56
CA GLU A 27 17.97 2.35 6.20
C GLU A 27 17.81 1.32 5.07
N THR A 28 16.65 0.66 5.01
CA THR A 28 16.33 -0.37 4.00
C THR A 28 15.78 0.27 2.71
N PHE A 29 14.98 1.32 2.83
CA PHE A 29 14.38 2.06 1.72
C PHE A 29 14.83 3.51 1.78
N ASN A 30 15.39 4.06 0.69
CA ASN A 30 15.96 5.42 0.59
C ASN A 30 14.95 6.55 0.89
N GLY A 31 14.47 6.63 2.14
CA GLY A 31 13.59 7.61 2.76
C GLY A 31 12.22 7.86 2.14
N MET A 32 12.01 7.59 0.85
CA MET A 32 10.82 8.04 0.10
C MET A 32 10.40 7.07 -0.99
N ILE A 33 9.09 6.82 -1.07
CA ILE A 33 8.42 5.99 -2.06
C ILE A 33 7.44 6.88 -2.80
N ARG A 34 7.56 6.96 -4.13
CA ARG A 34 6.57 7.68 -4.93
C ARG A 34 5.57 6.68 -5.49
N TYR A 35 4.30 6.97 -5.33
CA TYR A 35 3.22 6.12 -5.84
C TYR A 35 2.09 6.95 -6.45
N ASN A 36 1.09 6.28 -7.01
CA ASN A 36 -0.09 6.93 -7.59
C ASN A 36 -1.26 6.98 -6.60
N ALA A 37 -2.35 7.63 -6.99
CA ALA A 37 -3.56 7.77 -6.17
C ALA A 37 -4.16 6.42 -5.75
N THR A 38 -4.15 5.42 -6.64
CA THR A 38 -4.69 4.08 -6.36
C THR A 38 -3.88 3.36 -5.28
N THR A 39 -2.55 3.39 -5.42
CA THR A 39 -1.65 2.85 -4.41
C THR A 39 -1.78 3.60 -3.09
N HIS A 40 -1.94 4.92 -3.10
CA HIS A 40 -2.17 5.69 -1.87
C HIS A 40 -3.39 5.19 -1.12
N PHE A 41 -4.52 5.02 -1.81
CA PHE A 41 -5.74 4.50 -1.20
C PHE A 41 -5.53 3.11 -0.60
N ILE A 42 -4.80 2.23 -1.29
CA ILE A 42 -4.47 0.89 -0.78
C ILE A 42 -3.62 0.99 0.49
N LEU A 43 -2.56 1.81 0.47
CA LEU A 43 -1.68 2.04 1.62
C LEU A 43 -2.46 2.62 2.81
N GLU A 44 -3.39 3.55 2.58
CA GLU A 44 -4.26 4.07 3.63
C GLU A 44 -5.09 2.96 4.29
N LYS A 45 -5.67 2.04 3.50
CA LYS A 45 -6.41 0.90 4.08
C LYS A 45 -5.50 -0.07 4.83
N LEU A 46 -4.28 -0.27 4.36
CA LEU A 46 -3.28 -1.11 5.01
C LEU A 46 -2.70 -0.48 6.29
N GLN A 47 -2.95 0.80 6.59
CA GLN A 47 -2.63 1.35 7.92
C GLN A 47 -3.45 0.67 9.04
N SER A 48 -4.60 0.09 8.70
CA SER A 48 -5.41 -0.74 9.59
C SER A 48 -5.26 -2.21 9.22
N ASP A 49 -5.47 -3.11 10.18
CA ASP A 49 -5.49 -4.53 9.85
C ASP A 49 -6.72 -4.86 8.99
N ILE A 50 -6.48 -5.16 7.72
CA ILE A 50 -7.52 -5.48 6.74
C ILE A 50 -7.16 -6.79 6.02
N SER A 51 -8.17 -7.53 5.57
CA SER A 51 -7.97 -8.74 4.77
C SER A 51 -7.91 -8.41 3.27
N LYS A 52 -7.20 -9.22 2.47
CA LYS A 52 -7.10 -9.03 1.02
C LYS A 52 -8.48 -8.96 0.36
N GLU A 53 -9.39 -9.84 0.77
CA GLU A 53 -10.75 -9.93 0.23
C GLU A 53 -11.57 -8.67 0.51
N GLU A 54 -11.46 -8.12 1.72
CA GLU A 54 -12.13 -6.86 2.06
C GLU A 54 -11.57 -5.69 1.25
N LEU A 55 -10.25 -5.62 1.12
CA LEU A 55 -9.58 -4.57 0.34
C LEU A 55 -9.98 -4.62 -1.14
N VAL A 56 -10.04 -5.82 -1.74
CA VAL A 56 -10.55 -6.03 -3.11
C VAL A 56 -12.00 -5.54 -3.22
N GLY A 57 -12.85 -5.88 -2.26
CA GLY A 57 -14.25 -5.43 -2.26
C GLY A 57 -14.38 -3.90 -2.19
N ILE A 58 -13.51 -3.22 -1.45
CA ILE A 58 -13.46 -1.76 -1.38
C ILE A 58 -12.97 -1.18 -2.71
N LEU A 59 -11.90 -1.73 -3.28
CA LEU A 59 -11.36 -1.28 -4.57
C LEU A 59 -12.37 -1.42 -5.71
N CYS A 60 -13.11 -2.53 -5.76
CA CYS A 60 -14.19 -2.73 -6.74
C CYS A 60 -15.30 -1.68 -6.61
N LYS A 61 -15.61 -1.25 -5.37
CA LYS A 61 -16.63 -0.22 -5.13
C LYS A 61 -16.14 1.17 -5.50
N GLU A 62 -14.89 1.50 -5.19
CA GLU A 62 -14.34 2.84 -5.41
C GLU A 62 -13.95 3.07 -6.89
N TYR A 63 -13.32 2.08 -7.53
CA TYR A 63 -12.76 2.22 -8.88
C TYR A 63 -13.61 1.56 -9.98
N THR A 64 -14.75 0.95 -9.65
CA THR A 64 -15.63 0.23 -10.61
C THR A 64 -14.85 -0.79 -11.46
N VAL A 65 -13.89 -1.47 -10.84
CA VAL A 65 -13.05 -2.50 -11.47
C VAL A 65 -13.56 -3.91 -11.15
N SER A 66 -13.20 -4.89 -11.97
CA SER A 66 -13.55 -6.28 -11.73
C SER A 66 -12.82 -6.84 -10.49
N PRO A 67 -13.44 -7.77 -9.72
CA PRO A 67 -12.77 -8.40 -8.57
C PRO A 67 -11.47 -9.11 -8.93
N GLN A 68 -11.39 -9.67 -10.15
CA GLN A 68 -10.18 -10.31 -10.66
C GLN A 68 -9.07 -9.28 -10.90
N GLU A 69 -9.36 -8.19 -11.63
CA GLU A 69 -8.40 -7.11 -11.89
C GLU A 69 -7.90 -6.48 -10.58
N ALA A 70 -8.81 -6.14 -9.68
CA ALA A 70 -8.47 -5.59 -8.37
C ALA A 70 -7.59 -6.56 -7.55
N ALA A 71 -7.87 -7.86 -7.58
CA ALA A 71 -7.09 -8.85 -6.85
C ALA A 71 -5.69 -9.08 -7.46
N GLU A 72 -5.56 -9.00 -8.79
CA GLU A 72 -4.29 -9.08 -9.50
C GLU A 72 -3.41 -7.85 -9.24
N ASP A 73 -3.95 -6.65 -9.42
CA ASP A 73 -3.22 -5.40 -9.17
C ASP A 73 -2.85 -5.26 -7.69
N LEU A 74 -3.79 -5.57 -6.78
CA LEU A 74 -3.50 -5.61 -5.36
C LEU A 74 -2.42 -6.65 -5.04
N GLY A 75 -2.46 -7.82 -5.70
CA GLY A 75 -1.46 -8.87 -5.53
C GLY A 75 -0.06 -8.39 -5.90
N LYS A 76 0.09 -7.73 -7.06
CA LYS A 76 1.38 -7.17 -7.51
C LYS A 76 1.89 -6.11 -6.54
N LEU A 77 1.02 -5.18 -6.15
CA LEU A 77 1.40 -4.12 -5.21
C LEU A 77 1.80 -4.68 -3.84
N LEU A 78 1.04 -5.63 -3.29
CA LEU A 78 1.39 -6.26 -2.02
C LEU A 78 2.71 -7.02 -2.12
N GLN A 79 2.97 -7.70 -3.23
CA GLN A 79 4.24 -8.37 -3.45
C GLN A 79 5.40 -7.36 -3.51
N GLU A 80 5.25 -6.26 -4.25
CA GLU A 80 6.26 -5.19 -4.29
C GLU A 80 6.52 -4.62 -2.90
N LEU A 81 5.47 -4.38 -2.10
CA LEU A 81 5.57 -3.88 -0.72
C LEU A 81 6.21 -4.90 0.23
N ASP A 82 6.00 -6.20 0.02
CA ASP A 82 6.63 -7.27 0.79
C ASP A 82 8.11 -7.46 0.44
N GLU A 83 8.46 -7.44 -0.86
CA GLU A 83 9.84 -7.53 -1.34
C GLU A 83 10.72 -6.41 -0.78
N ILE A 84 10.13 -5.23 -0.58
CA ILE A 84 10.80 -4.08 0.02
C ILE A 84 10.63 -4.01 1.54
N GLY A 85 9.96 -5.00 2.14
CA GLY A 85 9.84 -5.20 3.57
C GLY A 85 8.96 -4.18 4.29
N LEU A 86 7.97 -3.59 3.63
CA LEU A 86 7.03 -2.61 4.20
C LEU A 86 5.74 -3.22 4.74
N LEU A 87 5.44 -4.46 4.39
CA LEU A 87 4.28 -5.16 4.93
C LEU A 87 4.63 -5.92 6.20
N GLU A 88 3.65 -5.99 7.10
CA GLU A 88 3.66 -6.79 8.31
C GLU A 88 2.54 -7.84 8.23
N ASN A 89 2.83 -9.07 8.65
CA ASN A 89 1.93 -10.23 8.57
C ASN A 89 1.49 -10.61 7.13
N TYR A 90 2.31 -10.31 6.12
CA TYR A 90 2.18 -10.88 4.78
C TYR A 90 2.95 -12.21 4.76
N SER A 91 2.31 -13.30 5.18
CA SER A 91 2.90 -14.64 5.09
C SER A 91 2.33 -15.37 3.88
N ASN A 92 3.22 -15.73 2.94
CA ASN A 92 2.98 -16.70 1.87
C ASN A 92 2.51 -18.05 2.43
#